data_AF-A0A6A1WZT5-F1
#
_entry.id   AF-A0A6A1WZT5-F1
#
_cell.length_a   1.000
_cell.length_b   1.000
_cell.length_c   1.000
_cell.angle_alpha   90.00
_cell.angle_beta   90.00
_cell.angle_gamma   90.00
#
_symmetry.space_group_name_H-M   'P 1'
#
loop_
_entity.id
_entity.type
_entity.pdbx_description
1 polymer ?
#
loop_
_entity_poly.entity_id
_entity_poly.type
_entity_poly.pdbx_seq_one_letter_code
_entity_poly.pdbx_strand_id
1 'polypeptide(L)'
;MWWIIIIGIVVIMLIRFASDYNKQANTVIKQGGMRGKYKTLINHILRQDSSARIIQETNTFISVGLTGISGSTIFFIHQTFGTVTIQYKVDSKVFGKHQLEWKFNEFADQEKMIEKITNDISAYNNNMIQKFM
;
A
#
# COMPACT_ATOMS: atom_id res chain seq x y z
N MET A 1 -9.93 41.80 -8.62
CA MET A 1 -9.12 41.52 -9.84
C MET A 1 -7.93 40.59 -9.57
N TRP A 2 -7.21 40.69 -8.45
CA TRP A 2 -6.14 39.73 -8.06
C TRP A 2 -6.59 38.27 -7.91
N TRP A 3 -7.85 38.04 -7.51
CA TRP A 3 -8.43 36.70 -7.39
C TRP A 3 -8.42 35.89 -8.70
N ILE A 4 -8.50 36.53 -9.87
CA ILE A 4 -8.47 35.85 -11.18
C ILE A 4 -7.09 35.21 -11.42
N ILE A 5 -6.02 35.90 -11.03
CA ILE A 5 -4.64 35.40 -11.15
C ILE A 5 -4.45 34.19 -10.23
N ILE A 6 -4.94 34.28 -8.98
CA ILE A 6 -4.88 33.18 -8.01
C ILE A 6 -5.64 31.96 -8.55
N ILE A 7 -6.86 32.15 -9.05
CA ILE A 7 -7.67 31.07 -9.65
C ILE A 7 -6.93 30.46 -10.85
N GLY A 8 -6.34 31.28 -11.71
CA GLY A 8 -5.56 30.81 -12.86
C GLY A 8 -4.40 29.89 -12.47
N ILE A 9 -3.63 30.26 -11.44
CA ILE A 9 -2.52 29.45 -10.91
C ILE A 9 -3.05 28.12 -10.35
N VAL A 10 -4.11 28.15 -9.54
CA VAL A 10 -4.70 26.95 -8.94
C VAL A 10 -5.18 25.98 -10.03
N VAL A 11 -5.85 26.48 -11.07
CA VAL A 11 -6.31 25.66 -12.20
C VAL A 11 -5.13 25.01 -12.93
N ILE A 12 -4.06 25.76 -13.20
CA ILE A 12 -2.86 25.22 -13.85
C ILE A 12 -2.21 24.11 -13.00
N MET A 13 -2.13 24.31 -11.68
CA MET A 13 -1.60 23.30 -10.75
C MET A 13 -2.45 22.02 -10.77
N LEU A 14 -3.78 22.14 -10.75
CA LEU A 14 -4.69 20.99 -10.81
C LEU A 14 -4.55 20.22 -12.13
N ILE A 15 -4.44 20.90 -13.27
CA ILE A 15 -4.24 20.25 -14.58
C ILE A 15 -2.91 19.48 -14.60
N ARG A 16 -1.82 20.09 -14.11
CA ARG A 16 -0.51 19.41 -14.03
C ARG A 16 -0.58 18.19 -13.13
N PHE A 17 -1.18 18.32 -11.95
CA PHE A 17 -1.35 17.20 -11.03
C PHE A 17 -2.13 16.05 -11.65
N ALA A 18 -3.26 16.34 -12.31
CA ALA A 18 -4.06 15.32 -13.00
C ALA A 18 -3.27 14.65 -14.14
N SER A 19 -2.49 15.42 -14.90
CA SER A 19 -1.60 14.89 -15.95
C SER A 19 -0.56 13.94 -15.37
N ASP A 20 0.12 14.33 -14.29
CA ASP A 20 1.17 13.52 -13.68
C ASP A 20 0.60 12.27 -13.03
N TYR A 21 -0.57 12.37 -12.40
CA TYR A 21 -1.30 11.22 -11.88
C TYR A 21 -1.64 10.21 -12.99
N ASN A 22 -2.15 10.69 -14.13
CA ASN A 22 -2.46 9.83 -15.27
C ASN A 22 -1.21 9.19 -15.89
N LYS A 23 -0.09 9.91 -15.96
CA LYS A 23 1.20 9.35 -16.42
C LYS A 23 1.66 8.22 -15.49
N GLN A 24 1.54 8.40 -14.17
CA GLN A 24 1.89 7.39 -13.19
C GLN A 24 1.02 6.14 -13.36
N ALA A 25 -0.30 6.31 -13.42
CA ALA A 25 -1.25 5.21 -13.63
C ALA A 25 -0.93 4.44 -14.92
N ASN A 26 -0.70 5.14 -16.04
CA ASN A 26 -0.32 4.52 -17.31
C ASN A 26 1.02 3.77 -17.24
N THR A 27 1.97 4.28 -16.46
CA THR A 27 3.27 3.60 -16.27
C THR A 27 3.08 2.28 -15.52
N VAL A 28 2.26 2.26 -14.46
CA VAL A 28 1.92 1.03 -13.75
C VAL A 28 1.18 0.04 -14.65
N ILE A 29 0.22 0.51 -15.46
CA ILE A 29 -0.49 -0.34 -16.44
C ILE A 29 0.49 -0.99 -17.41
N LYS A 30 1.44 -0.22 -17.96
CA LYS A 30 2.49 -0.74 -18.85
C LYS A 30 3.40 -1.77 -18.20
N GLN A 31 3.52 -1.75 -16.86
CA GLN A 31 4.25 -2.73 -16.06
C GLN A 31 3.39 -3.94 -15.65
N GLY A 32 2.20 -4.11 -16.24
CA GLY A 32 1.28 -5.22 -15.95
C GLY A 32 0.30 -4.93 -14.81
N GLY A 33 0.04 -3.65 -14.50
CA GLY A 33 -0.80 -3.24 -13.39
C GLY A 33 -0.12 -3.42 -12.03
N MET A 34 -0.86 -3.22 -10.94
CA MET A 34 -0.31 -3.38 -9.59
C MET A 34 0.12 -4.82 -9.33
N ARG A 35 -0.65 -5.80 -9.82
CA ARG A 35 -0.29 -7.23 -9.77
C ARG A 35 0.97 -7.58 -10.53
N GLY A 36 1.19 -6.98 -11.70
CA GLY A 36 2.41 -7.20 -12.49
C GLY A 36 3.62 -6.55 -11.83
N LYS A 37 3.48 -5.27 -11.47
CA LYS A 37 4.56 -4.48 -10.89
C LYS A 37 5.03 -5.02 -9.55
N TYR A 38 4.12 -5.34 -8.63
CA TYR A 38 4.43 -5.80 -7.27
C TYR A 38 4.19 -7.30 -7.08
N LYS A 39 4.36 -8.08 -8.16
CA LYS A 39 4.02 -9.52 -8.20
C LYS A 39 4.65 -10.32 -7.06
N THR A 40 5.93 -10.12 -6.79
CA THR A 40 6.66 -10.88 -5.77
C THR A 40 6.10 -10.60 -4.38
N LEU A 41 5.97 -9.32 -4.02
CA LEU A 41 5.39 -8.90 -2.74
C LEU A 41 3.94 -9.39 -2.56
N ILE A 42 3.09 -9.19 -3.57
CA ILE A 42 1.68 -9.59 -3.52
C ILE A 42 1.54 -11.11 -3.39
N ASN A 43 2.31 -11.87 -4.17
CA ASN A 43 2.27 -13.33 -4.10
C ASN A 43 2.79 -13.85 -2.76
N HIS A 44 3.81 -13.20 -2.19
CA HIS A 44 4.29 -13.52 -0.86
C HIS A 44 3.15 -13.37 0.17
N ILE A 45 2.47 -12.22 0.19
CA ILE A 45 1.33 -11.96 1.09
C ILE A 45 0.21 -13.00 0.90
N LEU A 46 -0.17 -13.29 -0.35
CA LEU A 46 -1.22 -14.26 -0.66
C LEU A 46 -0.88 -15.70 -0.25
N ARG A 47 0.40 -16.04 -0.17
CA ARG A 47 0.86 -17.38 0.21
C ARG A 47 0.93 -17.58 1.72
N GLN A 48 0.91 -16.52 2.51
CA GLN A 48 0.98 -16.61 3.97
C GLN A 48 -0.29 -17.24 4.57
N ASP A 49 -1.45 -17.09 3.91
CA ASP A 49 -2.71 -17.65 4.37
C ASP A 49 -3.59 -18.04 3.19
N SER A 50 -4.14 -19.26 3.20
CA SER A 50 -5.02 -19.77 2.14
C SER A 50 -6.31 -18.96 1.91
N SER A 51 -6.74 -18.18 2.90
CA SER A 51 -7.89 -17.28 2.83
C SER A 51 -7.54 -15.87 2.33
N ALA A 52 -6.25 -15.55 2.22
CA ALA A 52 -5.80 -14.26 1.72
C ALA A 52 -6.17 -14.11 0.24
N ARG A 53 -6.70 -12.93 -0.08
CA ARG A 53 -7.16 -12.60 -1.43
C ARG A 53 -6.93 -11.13 -1.74
N ILE A 54 -6.95 -10.80 -3.02
CA ILE A 54 -7.02 -9.41 -3.47
C ILE A 54 -8.42 -8.90 -3.14
N ILE A 55 -8.49 -7.81 -2.37
CA ILE A 55 -9.75 -7.21 -1.90
C ILE A 55 -10.18 -6.10 -2.87
N GLN A 56 -9.23 -5.28 -3.32
CA GLN A 56 -9.46 -4.20 -4.26
C GLN A 56 -8.21 -3.96 -5.10
N GLU A 57 -8.38 -3.61 -6.38
CA GLU A 57 -7.29 -3.22 -7.26
C GLU A 57 -7.73 -2.03 -8.15
N THR A 58 -6.83 -1.07 -8.29
CA THR A 58 -6.89 0.03 -9.26
C THR A 58 -5.52 0.20 -9.91
N ASN A 59 -5.38 1.17 -10.82
CA ASN A 59 -4.12 1.40 -11.54
C ASN A 59 -2.95 1.83 -10.64
N THR A 60 -3.22 2.35 -9.44
CA THR A 60 -2.20 2.87 -8.52
C THR A 60 -2.33 2.31 -7.12
N PHE A 61 -3.23 1.35 -6.91
CA PHE A 61 -3.53 0.81 -5.60
C PHE A 61 -3.93 -0.65 -5.68
N ILE A 62 -3.49 -1.44 -4.70
CA ILE A 62 -4.01 -2.77 -4.48
C ILE A 62 -4.07 -3.06 -2.99
N SER A 63 -5.16 -3.68 -2.53
CA SER A 63 -5.26 -4.23 -1.18
C SER A 63 -5.36 -5.75 -1.21
N VAL A 64 -4.61 -6.39 -0.31
CA VAL A 64 -4.44 -7.84 -0.26
C VAL A 64 -4.46 -8.29 1.19
N GLY A 65 -5.19 -9.35 1.49
CA GLY A 65 -5.21 -9.92 2.84
C GLY A 65 -6.50 -10.66 3.13
N LEU A 66 -6.83 -10.73 4.41
CA LEU A 66 -7.97 -11.49 4.94
C LEU A 66 -8.94 -10.57 5.67
N THR A 67 -10.23 -10.83 5.46
CA THR A 67 -11.34 -10.13 6.10
C THR A 67 -12.33 -11.16 6.60
N GLY A 68 -12.67 -11.09 7.89
CA GLY A 68 -13.58 -12.04 8.54
C GLY A 68 -14.33 -11.42 9.72
N ILE A 69 -15.20 -12.22 10.34
CA ILE A 69 -16.10 -11.79 11.42
C ILE A 69 -15.33 -11.44 12.72
N SER A 70 -14.18 -12.08 12.93
CA SER A 70 -13.32 -11.89 14.11
C SER A 70 -12.29 -10.77 13.93
N GLY A 71 -12.13 -10.24 12.71
CA GLY A 71 -11.14 -9.23 12.40
C GLY A 71 -10.70 -9.20 10.94
N SER A 72 -9.71 -8.36 10.65
CA SER A 72 -9.08 -8.26 9.35
C SER A 72 -7.57 -8.06 9.47
N THR A 73 -6.84 -8.48 8.46
CA THR A 73 -5.42 -8.20 8.28
C THR A 73 -5.21 -7.89 6.81
N ILE A 74 -4.94 -6.63 6.50
CA ILE A 74 -4.94 -6.11 5.13
C ILE A 74 -3.65 -5.34 4.90
N PHE A 75 -2.97 -5.68 3.80
CA PHE A 75 -1.92 -4.87 3.22
C PHE A 75 -2.52 -3.93 2.17
N PHE A 76 -2.26 -2.63 2.31
CA PHE A 76 -2.61 -1.59 1.36
C PHE A 76 -1.32 -1.15 0.64
N ILE A 77 -1.24 -1.37 -0.67
CA ILE A 77 -0.07 -1.05 -1.48
C ILE A 77 -0.46 0.08 -2.43
N HIS A 78 0.07 1.28 -2.18
CA HIS A 78 -0.20 2.48 -2.95
C HIS A 78 1.03 2.87 -3.75
N GLN A 79 0.92 2.85 -5.08
CA GLN A 79 1.87 3.54 -5.94
C GLN A 79 1.64 5.05 -5.82
N THR A 80 2.72 5.77 -5.55
CA THR A 80 2.81 7.23 -5.60
C THR A 80 4.02 7.63 -6.44
N PHE A 81 4.15 8.91 -6.77
CA PHE A 81 5.18 9.45 -7.66
C PHE A 81 6.61 9.03 -7.24
N GLY A 82 7.21 8.04 -7.93
CA GLY A 82 8.55 7.54 -7.62
C GLY A 82 8.62 6.50 -6.49
N THR A 83 7.54 6.27 -5.75
CA THR A 83 7.56 5.49 -4.50
C THR A 83 6.35 4.59 -4.33
N VAL A 84 6.51 3.54 -3.53
CA VAL A 84 5.40 2.70 -3.07
C VAL A 84 5.26 2.82 -1.57
N THR A 85 4.04 3.10 -1.12
CA THR A 85 3.68 3.08 0.30
C THR A 85 2.93 1.78 0.56
N ILE A 86 3.39 1.02 1.56
CA ILE A 86 2.79 -0.22 1.99
C ILE A 86 2.31 -0.01 3.42
N GLN A 87 1.02 -0.20 3.68
CA GLN A 87 0.46 -0.18 5.02
C GLN A 87 -0.03 -1.58 5.39
N TYR A 88 0.39 -2.08 6.54
CA TYR A 88 -0.17 -3.27 7.16
C TYR A 88 -1.17 -2.82 8.22
N LYS A 89 -2.45 -3.19 8.07
CA LYS A 89 -3.50 -2.85 9.04
C LYS A 89 -4.16 -4.10 9.56
N VAL A 90 -4.22 -4.20 10.88
CA VAL A 90 -4.91 -5.26 11.61
C VAL A 90 -6.06 -4.65 12.37
N ASP A 91 -7.23 -5.27 12.28
CA ASP A 91 -8.36 -5.00 13.15
C ASP A 91 -8.72 -6.32 13.81
N SER A 92 -8.44 -6.47 15.11
CA SER A 92 -8.70 -7.69 15.87
C SER A 92 -9.64 -7.39 17.03
N LYS A 93 -10.66 -8.22 17.24
CA LYS A 93 -11.50 -8.11 18.44
C LYS A 93 -10.73 -8.35 19.75
N VAL A 94 -9.65 -9.14 19.69
CA VAL A 94 -8.84 -9.50 20.86
C VAL A 94 -7.73 -8.49 21.09
N PHE A 95 -7.00 -8.15 20.03
CA PHE A 95 -5.80 -7.31 20.15
C PHE A 95 -6.06 -5.84 19.85
N GLY A 96 -7.23 -5.46 19.33
CA GLY A 96 -7.52 -4.11 18.88
C GLY A 96 -6.99 -3.79 17.47
N LYS A 97 -6.89 -2.49 17.16
CA LYS A 97 -6.47 -1.99 15.86
C LYS A 97 -5.01 -1.61 15.85
N HIS A 98 -4.27 -2.10 14.85
CA HIS A 98 -2.83 -1.88 14.70
C HIS A 98 -2.50 -1.50 13.28
N GLN A 99 -1.43 -0.72 13.13
CA GLN A 99 -0.92 -0.40 11.81
C GLN A 99 0.60 -0.24 11.81
N LEU A 100 1.21 -0.65 10.70
CA LEU A 100 2.58 -0.35 10.33
C LEU A 100 2.58 0.23 8.91
N GLU A 101 3.52 1.11 8.62
CA GLU A 101 3.67 1.74 7.32
C GLU A 101 5.13 1.75 6.89
N TRP A 102 5.35 1.45 5.61
CA TRP A 102 6.66 1.52 4.98
C TRP A 102 6.55 2.27 3.66
N LYS A 103 7.63 2.98 3.31
CA LYS A 103 7.76 3.66 2.04
C LYS A 103 9.05 3.22 1.37
N PHE A 104 8.95 2.82 0.12
CA PHE A 104 10.09 2.35 -0.68
C PHE A 104 10.16 3.11 -2.01
N ASN A 105 11.34 3.11 -2.63
CA ASN A 105 11.45 3.47 -4.04
C ASN A 105 10.65 2.47 -4.89
N GLU A 106 9.98 2.92 -5.96
CA GLU A 106 9.13 2.05 -6.78
C GLU A 106 9.87 0.92 -7.51
N PHE A 107 11.20 1.02 -7.64
CA PHE A 107 12.08 0.01 -8.23
C PHE A 107 12.92 -0.71 -7.19
N ALA A 108 12.61 -0.56 -5.90
CA ALA A 108 13.29 -1.31 -4.85
C ALA A 108 13.11 -2.82 -5.02
N ASP A 109 14.13 -3.57 -4.62
CA ASP A 109 14.10 -5.04 -4.61
C ASP A 109 12.96 -5.54 -3.70
N GLN A 110 12.01 -6.27 -4.29
CA GLN A 110 10.83 -6.74 -3.58
C GLN A 110 11.15 -7.79 -2.51
N GLU A 111 12.22 -8.57 -2.68
CA GLU A 111 12.64 -9.54 -1.66
C GLU A 111 13.16 -8.81 -0.42
N LYS A 112 13.91 -7.73 -0.59
CA LYS A 112 14.35 -6.87 0.53
C LYS A 112 13.19 -6.14 1.20
N MET A 113 12.18 -5.73 0.41
CA MET A 113 10.95 -5.18 0.98
C MET A 113 10.23 -6.21 1.86
N ILE A 114 10.08 -7.44 1.37
CA ILE A 114 9.46 -8.55 2.11
C ILE A 114 10.24 -8.85 3.39
N GLU A 115 11.57 -8.95 3.32
CA GLU A 115 12.43 -9.20 4.48
C GLU A 115 12.20 -8.13 5.55
N LYS A 116 12.29 -6.84 5.16
CA LYS A 116 12.07 -5.73 6.09
C LYS A 116 10.68 -5.76 6.72
N ILE A 117 9.64 -5.91 5.90
CA ILE A 117 8.25 -5.93 6.36
C ILE A 117 8.02 -7.09 7.34
N THR A 118 8.49 -8.28 7.00
CA THR A 118 8.34 -9.49 7.82
C THR A 118 9.06 -9.34 9.16
N ASN A 119 10.28 -8.80 9.16
CA ASN A 119 11.06 -8.57 10.37
C ASN A 119 10.39 -7.54 11.29
N ASP A 120 9.92 -6.42 10.72
CA ASP A 120 9.26 -5.35 11.48
C ASP A 120 7.91 -5.83 12.06
N ILE A 121 7.12 -6.60 11.29
CA ILE A 121 5.87 -7.21 11.79
C ILE A 121 6.16 -8.21 12.91
N SER A 122 7.20 -9.04 12.76
CA SER A 122 7.56 -10.03 13.78
C SER A 122 8.00 -9.37 15.09
N ALA A 123 8.85 -8.33 15.01
CA ALA A 123 9.27 -7.54 16.16
C ALA A 123 8.07 -6.87 16.84
N TYR A 124 7.15 -6.30 16.06
CA TYR A 124 5.92 -5.70 16.57
C TYR A 124 5.04 -6.72 17.30
N ASN A 125 4.77 -7.87 16.68
CA ASN A 125 3.94 -8.93 17.26
C ASN A 125 4.54 -9.47 18.56
N ASN A 126 5.87 -9.66 18.62
CA ASN A 126 6.55 -10.11 19.84
C ASN A 126 6.36 -9.12 21.00
N ASN A 127 6.54 -7.81 20.74
CA ASN A 127 6.32 -6.77 21.75
C ASN A 127 4.85 -6.68 22.20
N MET A 128 3.93 -6.89 21.27
CA MET A 128 2.50 -6.91 21.55
C MET A 128 2.14 -8.09 22.46
N ILE A 129 2.59 -9.30 22.14
CA ILE A 129 2.32 -10.50 22.94
C ILE A 129 2.85 -10.34 24.37
N GLN A 130 4.07 -9.81 24.54
CA GLN A 130 4.64 -9.55 25.87
C GLN A 130 3.83 -8.57 26.71
N LYS A 131 3.05 -7.67 26.09
CA LYS A 131 2.20 -6.71 26.82
C LYS A 131 0.92 -7.36 27.38
N PHE A 132 0.52 -8.52 26.86
CA PHE A 132 -0.70 -9.23 27.27
C PHE A 132 -0.42 -10.50 28.10
N MET A 133 0.83 -10.89 28.26
CA MET A 133 1.28 -11.90 29.25
C MET A 133 1.60 -11.21 30.57
#